data_AF-A0A5K0XEU7-F1
#
_entry.id   AF-A0A5K0XEU7-F1
#
_cell.length_a   1.000
_cell.length_b   1.000
_cell.length_c   1.000
_cell.angle_alpha   90.00
_cell.angle_beta   90.00
_cell.angle_gamma   90.00
#
_symmetry.space_group_name_H-M   'P 1'
#
loop_
_entity.id
_entity.type
_entity.pdbx_description
1 polymer ?
#
loop_
_entity_poly.entity_id
_entity_poly.type
_entity_poly.pdbx_seq_one_letter_code
_entity_poly.pdbx_strand_id
1 'polypeptide(L)' 'MEAVAEALWGLADIHESSGDIGAAVKCLEAICQSQVSFLPMIEVKTRLRIATILLNHTDHVNHAKAHLERS' A
#
# COMPACT_ATOMS: atom_id res chain seq x y z
N MET A 1 -16.00 6.01 -0.38
CA MET A 1 -14.76 5.38 -0.90
C MET A 1 -13.55 5.84 -0.13
N GLU A 2 -13.35 7.15 0.06
CA GLU A 2 -12.24 7.71 0.84
C GLU A 2 -12.11 7.14 2.26
N ALA A 3 -13.23 7.01 2.99
CA ALA A 3 -13.23 6.39 4.32
C ALA A 3 -12.72 4.93 4.33
N VAL A 4 -12.90 4.19 3.23
CA VAL A 4 -12.36 2.81 3.10
C VAL A 4 -10.85 2.86 2.90
N ALA A 5 -10.35 3.79 2.07
CA ALA A 5 -8.91 3.98 1.92
C ALA A 5 -8.27 4.39 3.24
N GLU A 6 -8.86 5.33 3.97
CA GLU A 6 -8.38 5.78 5.27
C GLU A 6 -8.33 4.63 6.29
N ALA A 7 -9.39 3.81 6.36
CA ALA A 7 -9.42 2.65 7.23
C ALA A 7 -8.35 1.60 6.86
N LEU A 8 -8.15 1.34 5.56
CA LEU A 8 -7.12 0.41 5.09
C LEU A 8 -5.70 0.92 5.36
N TRP A 9 -5.47 2.23 5.24
CA TRP A 9 -4.21 2.86 5.65
C TRP A 9 -3.96 2.71 7.16
N GLY A 10 -4.97 3.00 7.99
CA GLY A 10 -4.84 2.82 9.43
C GLY A 10 -4.57 1.36 9.82
N LEU A 11 -5.21 0.40 9.15
CA LEU A 11 -4.96 -1.02 9.37
C LEU A 11 -3.54 -1.42 8.93
N ALA A 12 -3.05 -0.86 7.82
CA ALA A 12 -1.69 -1.08 7.36
C ALA A 12 -0.66 -0.59 8.39
N ASP A 13 -0.86 0.59 8.97
CA ASP A 13 0.04 1.15 10.00
C ASP A 13 0.05 0.29 11.27
N ILE A 14 -1.12 -0.24 11.68
CA ILE A 14 -1.20 -1.18 12.81
C ILE A 14 -0.37 -2.44 12.53
N HIS A 15 -0.54 -3.06 11.36
CA HIS A 15 0.21 -4.25 11.00
C HIS A 15 1.71 -4.00 10.87
N GLU A 16 2.12 -2.90 10.24
CA GLU A 16 3.52 -2.50 10.13
C GLU A 16 4.16 -2.32 11.50
N SER A 17 3.47 -1.65 12.43
CA SER A 17 3.95 -1.46 13.80
C SER A 17 4.10 -2.76 14.60
N SER A 18 3.30 -3.79 14.27
CA SER A 18 3.41 -5.13 14.86
C SER A 18 4.48 -6.02 14.20
N GLY A 19 5.10 -5.54 13.12
CA GLY A 19 6.08 -6.30 12.33
C GLY A 19 5.45 -7.25 11.29
N ASP A 20 4.12 -7.25 11.12
CA ASP A 20 3.44 -8.02 10.08
C ASP A 20 3.41 -7.24 8.76
N ILE A 21 4.58 -7.17 8.13
CA ILE A 21 4.79 -6.41 6.89
C ILE A 21 3.93 -6.96 5.75
N GLY A 22 3.68 -8.27 5.72
CA GLY A 22 2.85 -8.91 4.71
C GLY A 22 1.39 -8.46 4.79
N ALA A 23 0.81 -8.39 6.00
CA ALA A 23 -0.53 -7.86 6.19
C ALA A 23 -0.61 -6.36 5.91
N ALA A 24 0.41 -5.59 6.30
CA ALA A 24 0.48 -4.16 6.03
C ALA A 24 0.43 -3.84 4.53
N VAL A 25 1.26 -4.53 3.73
CA VAL A 25 1.27 -4.35 2.26
C VAL A 25 -0.07 -4.76 1.64
N LYS A 26 -0.67 -5.88 2.07
CA LYS A 26 -1.96 -6.35 1.53
C LYS A 26 -3.10 -5.37 1.76
N CYS A 27 -3.13 -4.69 2.91
CA CYS A 27 -4.14 -3.66 3.18
C CYS A 27 -4.08 -2.53 2.14
N LEU A 28 -2.86 -2.10 1.79
CA LEU A 28 -2.63 -1.05 0.81
C LEU A 28 -2.83 -1.54 -0.64
N GLU A 29 -2.47 -2.78 -0.95
CA GLU A 29 -2.72 -3.39 -2.27
C GLU A 29 -4.21 -3.49 -2.57
N ALA A 30 -5.06 -3.72 -1.57
CA ALA A 30 -6.51 -3.75 -1.75
C ALA A 30 -7.07 -2.43 -2.33
N ILE A 31 -6.45 -1.29 -2.03
CA ILE A 31 -6.80 0.01 -2.63
C ILE A 31 -6.38 0.01 -4.11
N CYS A 32 -5.16 -0.42 -4.41
CA CYS A 32 -4.57 -0.40 -5.76
C CYS A 32 -5.19 -1.44 -6.72
N GLN A 33 -5.84 -2.47 -6.19
CA GLN A 33 -6.47 -3.56 -6.94
C GLN A 33 -8.01 -3.47 -6.92
N SER A 34 -8.56 -2.43 -6.30
CA SER A 34 -10.00 -2.23 -6.21
C SER A 34 -10.63 -2.11 -7.60
N GLN A 35 -11.72 -2.83 -7.81
CA GLN A 35 -12.55 -2.73 -9.03
C GLN A 35 -13.28 -1.38 -9.13
N VAL A 36 -13.38 -0.67 -8.01
CA VAL A 36 -13.97 0.67 -7.96
C VAL A 36 -12.86 1.69 -7.74
N SER A 37 -12.79 2.68 -8.62
CA SER A 37 -11.68 3.64 -8.65
C SER A 37 -11.71 4.61 -7.47
N PHE A 38 -10.60 4.68 -6.76
CA PHE A 38 -10.30 5.78 -5.84
C PHE A 38 -9.87 7.02 -6.62
N LEU A 39 -9.82 8.17 -5.94
CA LEU A 39 -9.18 9.35 -6.53
C LEU A 39 -7.73 9.04 -6.89
N PRO A 40 -7.21 9.49 -8.05
CA PRO A 40 -5.85 9.16 -8.49
C PRO A 40 -4.77 9.47 -7.45
N MET A 41 -4.94 10.56 -6.70
CA MET A 41 -4.03 10.94 -5.62
C MET A 41 -3.93 9.89 -4.49
N ILE A 42 -5.04 9.22 -4.18
CA ILE A 42 -5.07 8.15 -3.15
C ILE A 42 -4.26 6.96 -3.65
N GLU A 43 -4.48 6.55 -4.90
CA GLU A 43 -3.75 5.42 -5.49
C GLU A 43 -2.25 5.71 -5.56
N VAL A 44 -1.85 6.88 -6.05
CA VAL A 44 -0.43 7.28 -6.14
C VAL A 44 0.25 7.27 -4.77
N LYS A 45 -0.39 7.86 -3.76
CA LYS A 45 0.15 7.85 -2.38
C LYS A 45 0.25 6.43 -1.82
N THR A 46 -0.73 5.58 -2.14
CA THR A 46 -0.76 4.20 -1.66
C THR A 46 0.34 3.36 -2.30
N ARG A 47 0.54 3.47 -3.61
CA ARG A 47 1.64 2.80 -4.33
C ARG A 47 3.00 3.23 -3.80
N LEU A 48 3.18 4.52 -3.52
CA LEU A 48 4.40 5.03 -2.90
C LEU A 48 4.63 4.43 -1.51
N ARG A 49 3.59 4.38 -0.66
CA ARG A 49 3.67 3.78 0.69
C ARG A 49 4.04 2.30 0.64
N ILE A 50 3.44 1.53 -0.27
CA ILE A 50 3.79 0.12 -0.47
C ILE A 50 5.27 -0.02 -0.82
N ALA A 51 5.74 0.75 -1.80
CA ALA A 51 7.14 0.72 -2.21
C ALA A 51 8.09 1.07 -1.05
N THR A 52 7.75 2.07 -0.23
CA THR A 52 8.52 2.43 0.96
C THR A 52 8.59 1.29 1.97
N ILE A 53 7.46 0.66 2.30
CA ILE A 53 7.41 -0.46 3.25
C ILE A 53 8.27 -1.63 2.74
N LEU A 54 8.12 -1.98 1.46
CA LEU A 54 8.88 -3.07 0.84
C LEU A 54 10.39 -2.80 0.86
N LEU A 55 10.82 -1.57 0.54
CA LEU A 55 12.25 -1.20 0.54
C LEU A 55 12.86 -1.11 1.94
N ASN A 56 12.07 -0.73 2.95
CA ASN A 56 12.56 -0.57 4.32
C ASN A 56 12.60 -1.88 5.11
N HIS A 57 11.69 -2.81 4.81
CA HIS A 57 11.44 -3.97 5.67
C HIS A 57 11.62 -5.33 4.97
N THR A 58 11.89 -5.37 3.67
CA THR A 58 11.97 -6.62 2.90
C THR A 58 13.04 -6.55 1.81
N ASP A 59 13.35 -7.69 1.20
CA ASP A 59 14.21 -7.78 0.01
C ASP A 59 13.42 -7.73 -1.32
N HIS A 60 12.12 -7.39 -1.28
CA HIS A 60 11.24 -7.40 -2.45
C HIS A 60 11.37 -6.15 -3.34
N VAL A 61 12.60 -5.80 -3.73
CA VAL A 61 12.92 -4.59 -4.50
C VAL A 61 12.18 -4.52 -5.85
N ASN A 62 12.02 -5.65 -6.53
CA ASN A 62 11.28 -5.72 -7.80
C ASN A 62 9.79 -5.39 -7.61
N HIS A 63 9.22 -5.79 -6.47
CA HIS A 63 7.81 -5.51 -6.17
C HIS A 63 7.62 -4.03 -5.86
N ALA A 64 8.52 -3.43 -5.07
CA ALA A 64 8.52 -1.99 -4.82
C ALA A 64 8.62 -1.19 -6.12
N LYS A 65 9.56 -1.58 -7.00
CA LYS A 65 9.74 -0.96 -8.32
C LYS A 65 8.45 -1.03 -9.16
N ALA A 66 7.79 -2.18 -9.22
CA ALA A 66 6.55 -2.34 -9.99
C ALA A 66 5.42 -1.42 -9.52
N HIS A 67 5.34 -1.11 -8.22
CA HIS A 67 4.39 -0.12 -7.71
C HIS A 67 4.74 1.31 -8.13
N LEU A 68 6.02 1.66 -8.19
CA LEU A 68 6.49 2.98 -8.62
C LEU A 68 6.36 3.22 -10.12
N GLU A 69 6.47 2.17 -10.93
CA GLU A 69 6.37 2.24 -12.40
C GLU A 69 4.92 2.32 -12.90
N ARG A 70 3.95 1.87 -12.09
CA ARG A 70 2.52 1.98 -12.42
C ARG A 70 1.99 3.35 -11.99
N SER A 71 1.92 4.26 -12.95
CA SER A 71 1.30 5.59 -12.84
C SER A 71 -0.21 5.54 -13.04
#